data_AF-A0A9Q0IRW6-F1
#
_entry.id   AF-A0A9Q0IRW6-F1
#
_cell.length_a   1.000
_cell.length_b   1.000
_cell.length_c   1.000
_cell.angle_alpha   90.00
_cell.angle_beta   90.00
_cell.angle_gamma   90.00
#
_symmetry.space_group_name_H-M   'P 1'
#
loop_
_entity.id
_entity.type
_entity.pdbx_description
1 polymer ?
#
loop_
_entity_poly.entity_id
_entity_poly.type
_entity_poly.pdbx_seq_one_letter_code
_entity_poly.pdbx_strand_id
1 'polypeptide(L)'
;MRTSLFTTLAALLCALTAGADVAPMKDFDVTQVNGKWYLVGFSTNSQWFVDHRDGMKMGVTMMVPTEEGDLNLSYATLNADGTCWRTSHLANKTETPGRFTFHSQAWNNDNDMRFVDVQYAEYALDYNIKTKAGVSEVLVKLYSRTTEVSAVVQQKFRQLALDGGVLPDNTVILPKNGECPDV
;
A
#
# COMPACT_ATOMS: atom_id res chain seq x y z
N MET A 1 -3.32 66.41 3.24
CA MET A 1 -3.96 65.12 2.90
C MET A 1 -2.89 64.17 2.44
N ARG A 2 -2.63 63.08 3.17
CA ARG A 2 -1.70 62.00 2.80
C ARG A 2 -2.56 60.77 2.51
N THR A 3 -2.61 60.33 1.25
CA THR A 3 -3.23 59.06 0.86
C THR A 3 -2.12 58.03 0.71
N SER A 4 -1.97 57.16 1.70
CA SER A 4 -1.17 55.95 1.59
C SER A 4 -1.99 54.89 0.86
N LEU A 5 -1.54 54.45 -0.32
CA LEU A 5 -2.00 53.22 -0.94
C LEU A 5 -1.28 52.05 -0.26
N PHE A 6 -2.02 51.19 0.42
CA PHE A 6 -1.52 49.88 0.85
C PHE A 6 -1.78 48.86 -0.26
N THR A 7 -0.70 48.42 -0.89
CA THR A 7 -0.61 47.27 -1.79
C THR A 7 -0.73 45.98 -0.98
N THR A 8 -1.67 45.10 -1.33
CA THR A 8 -1.67 43.71 -0.84
C THR A 8 -1.41 42.77 -2.00
N LEU A 9 -0.19 42.23 -2.05
CA LEU A 9 0.24 41.16 -2.94
C LEU A 9 -0.15 39.83 -2.28
N ALA A 10 -1.10 39.10 -2.85
CA ALA A 10 -1.43 37.75 -2.40
C ALA A 10 -0.38 36.77 -2.92
N ALA A 11 0.50 36.30 -2.03
CA ALA A 11 1.44 35.24 -2.34
C ALA A 11 0.71 33.89 -2.31
N LEU A 12 0.52 33.25 -3.47
CA LEU A 12 0.13 31.85 -3.56
C LEU A 12 1.30 31.00 -3.02
N LEU A 13 1.16 30.46 -1.80
CA LEU A 13 2.01 29.37 -1.33
C LEU A 13 1.56 28.09 -2.03
N CYS A 14 2.23 27.70 -3.12
CA CYS A 14 2.24 26.30 -3.54
C CYS A 14 3.07 25.52 -2.52
N ALA A 15 2.41 24.95 -1.51
CA ALA A 15 3.03 23.93 -0.68
C ALA A 15 3.23 22.68 -1.54
N LEU A 16 4.41 22.53 -2.13
CA LEU A 16 4.90 21.22 -2.54
C LEU A 16 5.07 20.42 -1.26
N THR A 17 4.06 19.63 -0.89
CA THR A 17 4.26 18.56 0.07
C THR A 17 5.14 17.53 -0.62
N ALA A 18 6.46 17.71 -0.53
CA ALA A 18 7.39 16.61 -0.71
C ALA A 18 7.04 15.60 0.39
N GLY A 19 6.25 14.59 0.04
CA GLY A 19 5.99 13.47 0.93
C GLY A 19 7.34 12.94 1.43
N ALA A 20 7.42 12.62 2.71
CA ALA A 20 8.63 12.04 3.27
C ALA A 20 9.06 10.86 2.39
N ASP A 21 10.33 10.82 1.99
CA ASP A 21 10.85 9.68 1.22
C ASP A 21 10.88 8.46 2.14
N VAL A 22 9.84 7.63 2.07
CA VAL A 22 9.69 6.45 2.92
C VAL A 22 10.67 5.39 2.43
N ALA A 23 11.76 5.20 3.17
CA ALA A 23 12.76 4.18 2.84
C ALA A 23 12.26 2.77 3.24
N PRO A 24 12.66 1.71 2.50
CA PRO A 24 12.47 0.34 2.95
C PRO A 24 13.18 0.05 4.28
N MET A 25 12.75 -1.00 4.98
CA MET A 25 13.43 -1.49 6.18
C MET A 25 14.86 -1.92 5.87
N LYS A 26 15.74 -1.76 6.85
CA LYS A 26 17.11 -2.27 6.76
C LYS A 26 17.14 -3.79 6.82
N ASP A 27 18.15 -4.37 6.19
CA ASP A 27 18.45 -5.80 6.23
C ASP A 27 17.27 -6.69 5.82
N PHE A 28 16.43 -6.19 4.88
CA PHE A 28 15.29 -6.92 4.36
C PHE A 28 15.75 -8.20 3.65
N ASP A 29 15.30 -9.34 4.17
CA ASP A 29 15.42 -10.65 3.54
C ASP A 29 14.12 -11.01 2.79
N VAL A 30 14.19 -11.01 1.47
CA VAL A 30 13.07 -11.37 0.61
C VAL A 30 12.65 -12.83 0.80
N THR A 31 13.58 -13.73 1.12
CA THR A 31 13.26 -15.16 1.25
C THR A 31 12.29 -15.44 2.40
N GLN A 32 12.35 -14.62 3.45
CA GLN A 32 11.52 -14.77 4.64
C GLN A 32 10.09 -14.22 4.48
N VAL A 33 9.80 -13.45 3.43
CA VAL A 33 8.40 -13.07 3.12
C VAL A 33 7.63 -14.18 2.42
N ASN A 34 8.29 -15.29 2.06
CA ASN A 34 7.65 -16.39 1.34
C ASN A 34 6.37 -16.91 2.03
N GLY A 35 5.39 -17.26 1.21
CA GLY A 35 4.15 -17.92 1.61
C GLY A 35 2.94 -16.99 1.70
N LYS A 36 1.96 -17.44 2.49
CA LYS A 36 0.63 -16.83 2.61
C LYS A 36 0.63 -15.64 3.57
N TRP A 37 -0.09 -14.60 3.17
CA TRP A 37 -0.38 -13.39 3.95
C TRP A 37 -1.84 -12.99 3.78
N TYR A 38 -2.47 -12.52 4.85
CA TYR A 38 -3.78 -11.88 4.81
C TYR A 38 -3.59 -10.39 4.63
N LEU A 39 -4.28 -9.79 3.66
CA LEU A 39 -4.37 -8.34 3.52
C LEU A 39 -5.39 -7.83 4.54
N VAL A 40 -4.91 -7.35 5.69
CA VAL A 40 -5.74 -6.98 6.84
C VAL A 40 -6.00 -5.48 6.92
N GLY A 41 -5.19 -4.65 6.26
CA GLY A 41 -5.34 -3.20 6.26
C GLY A 41 -5.01 -2.60 4.92
N PHE A 42 -5.75 -1.57 4.52
CA PHE A 42 -5.59 -0.87 3.25
C PHE A 42 -5.84 0.62 3.43
N SER A 43 -4.95 1.46 2.89
CA SER A 43 -5.00 2.91 3.08
C SER A 43 -4.49 3.68 1.88
N THR A 44 -5.34 4.49 1.25
CA THR A 44 -4.96 5.34 0.11
C THR A 44 -5.96 6.47 -0.10
N ASN A 45 -5.50 7.63 -0.57
CA ASN A 45 -6.38 8.74 -0.97
C ASN A 45 -6.96 8.59 -2.38
N SER A 46 -6.72 7.48 -3.08
CA SER A 46 -7.30 7.28 -4.42
C SER A 46 -8.83 7.38 -4.37
N GLN A 47 -9.42 8.08 -5.34
CA GLN A 47 -10.87 8.25 -5.39
C GLN A 47 -11.59 6.91 -5.47
N TRP A 48 -11.04 5.97 -6.23
CA TRP A 48 -11.58 4.61 -6.32
C TRP A 48 -11.69 3.96 -4.93
N PHE A 49 -10.68 4.08 -4.07
CA PHE A 49 -10.75 3.52 -2.74
C PHE A 49 -11.81 4.22 -1.88
N VAL A 50 -11.87 5.55 -1.91
CA VAL A 50 -12.89 6.33 -1.19
C VAL A 50 -14.29 5.85 -1.53
N ASP A 51 -14.55 5.56 -2.80
CA ASP A 51 -15.85 5.14 -3.30
C ASP A 51 -16.20 3.66 -3.01
N HIS A 52 -15.20 2.80 -2.78
CA HIS A 52 -15.39 1.34 -2.71
C HIS A 52 -15.01 0.70 -1.36
N ARG A 53 -14.35 1.42 -0.45
CA ARG A 53 -13.79 0.87 0.80
C ARG A 53 -14.81 0.12 1.66
N ASP A 54 -16.07 0.54 1.66
CA ASP A 54 -17.12 -0.05 2.49
C ASP A 54 -17.49 -1.48 2.04
N GLY A 55 -17.25 -1.80 0.77
CA GLY A 55 -17.44 -3.15 0.23
C GLY A 55 -16.19 -4.04 0.29
N MET A 56 -15.03 -3.47 0.63
CA MET A 56 -13.78 -4.22 0.65
C MET A 56 -13.73 -5.16 1.84
N LYS A 57 -13.22 -6.36 1.59
CA LYS A 57 -12.98 -7.38 2.61
C LYS A 57 -11.54 -7.89 2.50
N MET A 58 -11.12 -8.59 3.54
CA MET A 58 -9.82 -9.25 3.60
C MET A 58 -9.64 -10.20 2.42
N GLY A 59 -8.51 -10.09 1.76
CA GLY A 59 -8.05 -11.04 0.76
C GLY A 59 -6.77 -11.74 1.21
N VAL A 60 -6.33 -12.69 0.40
CA VAL A 60 -5.09 -13.43 0.59
C VAL A 60 -4.08 -12.98 -0.45
N THR A 61 -2.85 -12.70 -0.02
CA THR A 61 -1.69 -12.49 -0.88
C THR A 61 -0.70 -13.63 -0.67
N MET A 62 -0.38 -14.33 -1.75
CA MET A 62 0.79 -15.20 -1.83
C MET A 62 1.98 -14.37 -2.29
N MET A 63 3.05 -14.43 -1.51
CA MET A 63 4.34 -13.81 -1.82
C MET A 63 5.35 -14.93 -2.05
N VAL A 64 5.95 -15.00 -3.23
CA VAL A 64 6.89 -16.07 -3.60
C VAL A 64 8.15 -15.43 -4.20
N PRO A 65 9.27 -15.40 -3.45
CA PRO A 65 10.55 -14.94 -3.96
C PRO A 65 11.05 -15.79 -5.12
N THR A 66 11.69 -15.18 -6.11
CA THR A 66 12.38 -15.90 -7.20
C THR A 66 13.85 -16.14 -6.86
N GLU A 67 14.52 -17.00 -7.63
CA GLU A 67 15.97 -17.22 -7.49
C GLU A 67 16.77 -15.95 -7.79
N GLU A 68 16.27 -15.09 -8.69
CA GLU A 68 16.88 -13.80 -8.99
C GLU A 68 16.67 -12.77 -7.87
N GLY A 69 15.81 -13.04 -6.88
CA GLY A 69 15.47 -12.14 -5.79
C GLY A 69 14.31 -11.18 -6.09
N ASP A 70 13.61 -11.40 -7.21
CA ASP A 70 12.32 -10.76 -7.50
C ASP A 70 11.21 -11.37 -6.62
N LEU A 71 10.01 -10.80 -6.67
CA LEU A 71 8.89 -11.24 -5.85
C LEU A 71 7.62 -11.43 -6.68
N ASN A 72 7.17 -12.68 -6.82
CA ASN A 72 5.85 -12.99 -7.35
C ASN A 72 4.79 -12.66 -6.29
N LEU A 73 3.88 -11.74 -6.63
CA LEU A 73 2.75 -11.35 -5.81
C LEU A 73 1.46 -11.84 -6.49
N SER A 74 0.70 -12.67 -5.79
CA SER A 74 -0.62 -13.12 -6.24
C SER A 74 -1.65 -12.80 -5.17
N TYR A 75 -2.68 -12.04 -5.53
CA TYR A 75 -3.76 -11.66 -4.63
C TYR A 75 -5.08 -12.29 -5.07
N ALA A 76 -5.87 -12.75 -4.10
CA ALA A 76 -7.21 -13.26 -4.31
C ALA A 76 -8.17 -12.75 -3.22
N THR A 77 -9.41 -12.46 -3.59
CA THR A 77 -10.49 -12.16 -2.65
C THR A 77 -11.81 -12.71 -3.14
N LEU A 78 -12.66 -13.11 -2.20
CA LEU A 78 -14.03 -13.52 -2.47
C LEU A 78 -14.91 -12.28 -2.65
N ASN A 79 -15.64 -12.23 -3.75
CA ASN A 79 -16.66 -11.22 -4.04
C ASN A 79 -17.96 -11.54 -3.27
N ALA A 80 -18.86 -10.56 -3.19
CA ALA A 80 -20.14 -10.72 -2.49
C ALA A 80 -21.05 -11.80 -3.11
N ASP A 81 -20.89 -12.09 -4.41
CA ASP A 81 -21.61 -13.15 -5.13
C ASP A 81 -20.96 -14.53 -5.01
N GLY A 82 -19.87 -14.64 -4.22
CA GLY A 82 -19.12 -15.89 -4.04
C GLY A 82 -18.12 -16.20 -5.16
N THR A 83 -18.01 -15.35 -6.19
CA THR A 83 -16.95 -15.48 -7.19
C THR A 83 -15.61 -15.01 -6.66
N CYS A 84 -14.52 -15.42 -7.30
CA CYS A 84 -13.17 -15.05 -6.91
C CYS A 84 -12.57 -14.03 -7.86
N TRP A 85 -12.16 -12.89 -7.32
CA TRP A 85 -11.30 -11.95 -8.02
C TRP A 85 -9.84 -12.27 -7.72
N ARG A 86 -9.01 -12.36 -8.77
CA ARG A 86 -7.58 -12.69 -8.66
C ARG A 86 -6.74 -11.73 -9.50
N THR A 87 -5.55 -11.42 -9.03
CA THR A 87 -4.54 -10.67 -9.78
C THR A 87 -3.14 -11.14 -9.41
N SER A 88 -2.20 -11.10 -10.34
CA SER A 88 -0.81 -11.45 -10.10
C SER A 88 0.13 -10.54 -10.85
N HIS A 89 1.31 -10.28 -10.29
CA HIS A 89 2.38 -9.53 -10.93
C HIS A 89 3.75 -9.95 -10.37
N LEU A 90 4.77 -9.90 -11.24
CA LEU A 90 6.16 -10.05 -10.85
C LEU A 90 6.70 -8.67 -10.45
N ALA A 91 7.08 -8.53 -9.18
CA ALA A 91 7.73 -7.35 -8.65
C ALA A 91 9.25 -7.49 -8.77
N ASN A 92 9.85 -6.70 -9.64
CA ASN A 92 11.29 -6.75 -9.93
C ASN A 92 12.05 -6.09 -8.79
N LYS A 93 13.12 -6.73 -8.31
CA LYS A 93 13.99 -6.14 -7.30
C LYS A 93 14.67 -4.89 -7.84
N THR A 94 15.03 -4.02 -6.92
CA THR A 94 15.92 -2.89 -7.21
C THR A 94 17.28 -3.11 -6.55
N GLU A 95 18.21 -2.18 -6.77
CA GLU A 95 19.48 -2.16 -6.03
C GLU A 95 19.29 -1.93 -4.51
N THR A 96 18.11 -1.44 -4.10
CA THR A 96 17.75 -1.24 -2.69
C THR A 96 16.96 -2.44 -2.17
N PRO A 97 17.48 -3.21 -1.19
CA PRO A 97 16.73 -4.30 -0.57
C PRO A 97 15.39 -3.82 0.00
N GLY A 98 14.34 -4.64 -0.18
CA GLY A 98 12.99 -4.30 0.26
C GLY A 98 12.23 -3.34 -0.66
N ARG A 99 12.86 -2.82 -1.72
CA ARG A 99 12.18 -2.02 -2.76
C ARG A 99 12.07 -2.81 -4.06
N PHE A 100 10.86 -2.80 -4.61
CA PHE A 100 10.48 -3.49 -5.83
C PHE A 100 9.70 -2.57 -6.77
N THR A 101 9.76 -2.85 -8.07
CA THR A 101 8.96 -2.15 -9.08
C THR A 101 8.21 -3.10 -10.00
N PHE A 102 6.98 -2.73 -10.37
CA PHE A 102 6.19 -3.49 -11.34
C PHE A 102 5.12 -2.68 -12.03
N HIS A 103 4.73 -3.15 -13.21
CA HIS A 103 3.54 -2.69 -13.89
C HIS A 103 2.35 -3.63 -13.59
N SER A 104 1.28 -3.08 -13.03
CA SER A 104 0.04 -3.83 -12.80
C SER A 104 -0.83 -3.78 -14.04
N GLN A 105 -0.88 -4.88 -14.81
CA GLN A 105 -1.72 -5.01 -16.00
C GLN A 105 -3.22 -4.80 -15.69
N ALA A 106 -3.68 -5.31 -14.53
CA ALA A 106 -5.08 -5.21 -14.12
C ALA A 106 -5.55 -3.76 -13.87
N TRP A 107 -4.63 -2.88 -13.49
CA TRP A 107 -4.92 -1.49 -13.12
C TRP A 107 -4.30 -0.46 -14.08
N ASN A 108 -3.45 -0.93 -15.00
CA ASN A 108 -2.64 -0.16 -15.94
C ASN A 108 -1.89 0.97 -15.21
N ASN A 109 -1.04 0.61 -14.26
CA ASN A 109 -0.23 1.55 -13.48
C ASN A 109 1.12 0.97 -13.10
N ASP A 110 2.09 1.85 -12.89
CA ASP A 110 3.43 1.52 -12.41
C ASP A 110 3.48 1.66 -10.89
N ASN A 111 4.19 0.77 -10.22
CA ASN A 111 4.20 0.63 -8.77
C ASN A 111 5.66 0.65 -8.28
N ASP A 112 5.97 1.51 -7.31
CA ASP A 112 7.20 1.49 -6.50
C ASP A 112 6.81 1.01 -5.10
N MET A 113 7.07 -0.26 -4.79
CA MET A 113 6.65 -0.93 -3.56
C MET A 113 7.84 -1.09 -2.62
N ARG A 114 7.65 -0.75 -1.34
CA ARG A 114 8.70 -0.74 -0.31
C ARG A 114 8.18 -1.44 0.94
N PHE A 115 8.87 -2.49 1.39
CA PHE A 115 8.62 -3.07 2.70
C PHE A 115 9.26 -2.20 3.78
N VAL A 116 8.46 -1.59 4.66
CA VAL A 116 8.91 -0.55 5.59
C VAL A 116 9.12 -1.07 7.01
N ASP A 117 8.31 -2.03 7.43
CA ASP A 117 8.42 -2.71 8.73
C ASP A 117 7.86 -4.12 8.57
N VAL A 118 8.71 -5.13 8.78
CA VAL A 118 8.34 -6.54 8.64
C VAL A 118 8.81 -7.32 9.84
N GLN A 119 7.87 -8.03 10.45
CA GLN A 119 8.15 -9.12 11.38
C GLN A 119 7.68 -10.40 10.68
N TYR A 120 8.60 -11.16 10.09
CA TYR A 120 8.31 -12.20 9.09
C TYR A 120 7.28 -13.27 9.52
N ALA A 121 7.21 -13.58 10.81
CA ALA A 121 6.27 -14.54 11.39
C ALA A 121 4.91 -13.93 11.79
N GLU A 122 4.74 -12.61 11.69
CA GLU A 122 3.58 -11.89 12.24
C GLU A 122 2.93 -10.94 11.22
N TYR A 123 3.66 -9.93 10.74
CA TYR A 123 3.10 -8.86 9.89
C TYR A 123 4.12 -8.28 8.91
N ALA A 124 3.62 -7.62 7.88
CA ALA A 124 4.42 -6.79 6.98
C ALA A 124 3.66 -5.50 6.62
N LEU A 125 4.35 -4.36 6.64
CA LEU A 125 3.86 -3.09 6.11
C LEU A 125 4.53 -2.79 4.78
N ASP A 126 3.74 -2.62 3.72
CA ASP A 126 4.24 -2.06 2.47
C ASP A 126 3.74 -0.63 2.26
N TYR A 127 4.66 0.23 1.81
CA TYR A 127 4.39 1.55 1.29
C TYR A 127 4.58 1.53 -0.21
N ASN A 128 3.59 1.97 -0.95
CA ASN A 128 3.57 1.84 -2.39
C ASN A 128 3.16 3.16 -3.06
N ILE A 129 3.96 3.60 -4.02
CA ILE A 129 3.62 4.74 -4.89
C ILE A 129 3.13 4.15 -6.21
N LYS A 130 1.86 4.42 -6.53
CA LYS A 130 1.23 4.01 -7.78
C LYS A 130 1.18 5.19 -8.72
N THR A 131 1.64 5.03 -9.94
CA THR A 131 1.61 6.07 -10.96
C THR A 131 0.82 5.63 -12.17
N LYS A 132 -0.18 6.42 -12.55
CA LYS A 132 -1.00 6.19 -13.75
C LYS A 132 -1.11 7.48 -14.53
N ALA A 133 -0.71 7.46 -15.80
CA ALA A 133 -0.75 8.61 -16.69
C ALA A 133 -0.11 9.89 -16.06
N GLY A 134 1.00 9.71 -15.34
CA GLY A 134 1.73 10.81 -14.68
C GLY A 134 1.15 11.28 -13.34
N VAL A 135 0.02 10.73 -12.89
CA VAL A 135 -0.57 11.02 -11.57
C VAL A 135 -0.14 9.93 -10.60
N SER A 136 0.44 10.33 -9.47
CA SER A 136 0.89 9.41 -8.41
C SER A 136 -0.03 9.42 -7.19
N GLU A 137 -0.29 8.25 -6.65
CA GLU A 137 -1.08 8.02 -5.45
C GLU A 137 -0.29 7.15 -4.47
N VAL A 138 -0.42 7.44 -3.18
CA VAL A 138 0.16 6.63 -2.10
C VAL A 138 -0.83 5.54 -1.70
N LEU A 139 -0.32 4.33 -1.53
CA LEU A 139 -1.01 3.19 -0.97
C LEU A 139 -0.16 2.56 0.12
N VAL A 140 -0.73 2.40 1.31
CA VAL A 140 -0.12 1.62 2.39
C VAL A 140 -0.98 0.39 2.63
N LYS A 141 -0.35 -0.78 2.77
CA LYS A 141 -1.06 -2.00 3.18
C LYS A 141 -0.43 -2.66 4.39
N LEU A 142 -1.31 -3.33 5.14
CA LEU A 142 -0.97 -4.14 6.28
C LEU A 142 -1.25 -5.60 5.93
N TYR A 143 -0.20 -6.42 5.94
CA TYR A 143 -0.27 -7.85 5.82
C TYR A 143 -0.08 -8.52 7.17
N SER A 144 -0.79 -9.62 7.44
CA SER A 144 -0.63 -10.44 8.64
C SER A 144 -0.54 -11.92 8.28
N ARG A 145 0.21 -12.70 9.05
CA ARG A 145 0.23 -14.18 8.93
C ARG A 145 -1.09 -14.80 9.40
N THR A 146 -1.93 -14.06 10.12
CA THR A 146 -3.25 -14.50 10.58
C THR A 146 -4.34 -13.51 10.14
N THR A 147 -5.62 -13.87 10.36
CA THR A 147 -6.76 -12.97 10.06
C THR A 147 -6.94 -11.85 11.10
N GLU A 148 -6.05 -11.77 12.09
CA GLU A 148 -6.08 -10.75 13.13
C GLU A 148 -4.70 -10.09 13.26
N VAL A 149 -4.71 -8.90 13.84
CA VAL A 149 -3.51 -8.10 14.02
C VAL A 149 -3.66 -7.26 15.29
N SER A 150 -2.60 -7.18 16.09
CA SER A 150 -2.62 -6.47 17.37
C SER A 150 -2.88 -4.98 17.18
N ALA A 151 -3.46 -4.34 18.20
CA ALA A 151 -3.72 -2.89 18.16
C ALA A 151 -2.45 -2.07 17.94
N VAL A 152 -1.30 -2.53 18.46
CA VAL A 152 0.00 -1.89 18.26
C VAL A 152 0.41 -1.89 16.79
N VAL A 153 0.26 -3.01 16.10
CA VAL A 153 0.60 -3.12 14.67
C VAL A 153 -0.39 -2.34 13.82
N GLN A 154 -1.69 -2.33 14.16
CA GLN A 154 -2.67 -1.46 13.50
C GLN A 154 -2.32 0.02 13.66
N GLN A 155 -1.79 0.42 14.81
CA GLN A 155 -1.36 1.80 15.03
C GLN A 155 -0.13 2.16 14.19
N LYS A 156 0.86 1.25 14.07
CA LYS A 156 1.99 1.43 13.14
C LYS A 156 1.53 1.64 11.71
N PHE A 157 0.57 0.83 11.26
CA PHE A 157 -0.04 0.95 9.94
C PHE A 157 -0.70 2.31 9.72
N ARG A 158 -1.54 2.76 10.67
CA ARG A 158 -2.19 4.08 10.61
C ARG A 158 -1.16 5.20 10.59
N GLN A 159 -0.12 5.10 11.41
CA GLN A 159 0.94 6.11 11.47
C GLN A 159 1.69 6.21 10.14
N LEU A 160 2.09 5.07 9.56
CA LEU A 160 2.76 5.03 8.26
C LEU A 160 1.88 5.64 7.15
N ALA A 161 0.57 5.38 7.17
CA ALA A 161 -0.37 6.00 6.25
C ALA A 161 -0.44 7.54 6.40
N LEU A 162 -0.52 8.03 7.65
CA LEU A 162 -0.54 9.47 7.95
C LEU A 162 0.76 10.16 7.53
N ASP A 163 1.90 9.56 7.81
CA ASP A 163 3.22 10.07 7.42
C ASP A 163 3.36 10.14 5.89
N GLY A 164 2.70 9.22 5.18
CA GLY A 164 2.53 9.20 3.73
C GLY A 164 1.52 10.20 3.17
N GLY A 165 0.87 11.00 4.02
CA GLY A 165 -0.15 11.98 3.62
C GLY A 165 -1.52 11.38 3.32
N VAL A 166 -1.78 10.12 3.68
CA VAL A 166 -3.12 9.52 3.57
C VAL A 166 -4.01 10.03 4.69
N LEU A 167 -5.24 10.44 4.37
CA LEU A 167 -6.18 10.93 5.37
C LEU A 167 -6.63 9.79 6.30
N PRO A 168 -6.85 10.04 7.60
CA PRO A 168 -7.30 9.01 8.54
C PRO A 168 -8.57 8.27 8.09
N ASP A 169 -9.53 9.00 7.51
CA ASP A 169 -10.79 8.45 7.01
C ASP A 169 -10.60 7.52 5.80
N ASN A 170 -9.43 7.58 5.17
CA ASN A 170 -9.04 6.77 4.03
C ASN A 170 -8.14 5.59 4.45
N THR A 171 -8.26 5.16 5.71
CA THR A 171 -7.56 3.99 6.26
C THR A 171 -8.57 3.00 6.83
N VAL A 172 -8.54 1.75 6.35
CA VAL A 172 -9.47 0.70 6.79
C VAL A 172 -8.73 -0.54 7.25
N ILE A 173 -9.20 -1.11 8.37
CA ILE A 173 -8.91 -2.50 8.75
C ILE A 173 -10.02 -3.35 8.13
N LEU A 174 -9.63 -4.27 7.25
CA LEU A 174 -10.55 -5.00 6.39
C LEU A 174 -11.30 -6.07 7.20
N PRO A 175 -12.64 -6.15 7.08
CA PRO A 175 -13.43 -7.23 7.65
C PRO A 175 -12.97 -8.60 7.14
N LYS A 176 -13.07 -9.63 7.99
CA LYS A 176 -12.77 -11.02 7.61
C LYS A 176 -13.62 -11.47 6.43
N ASN A 177 -13.05 -12.33 5.59
CA ASN A 177 -13.71 -12.91 4.42
C ASN A 177 -13.46 -14.41 4.33
N GLY A 178 -14.20 -15.09 3.45
CA GLY A 178 -13.81 -16.42 2.99
C GLY A 178 -12.57 -16.36 2.09
N GLU A 179 -11.82 -17.45 2.04
CA GLU A 179 -10.71 -17.60 1.09
C GLU A 179 -11.23 -18.14 -0.24
N CYS A 180 -10.60 -17.70 -1.33
CA CYS A 180 -10.83 -18.32 -2.62
C CYS A 180 -10.29 -19.74 -2.64
N PRO A 181 -10.99 -20.71 -3.26
CA PRO A 181 -10.43 -22.03 -3.47
C PRO A 181 -9.12 -21.96 -4.26
N ASP A 182 -8.23 -22.92 -4.00
CA ASP A 182 -7.07 -23.16 -4.84
C ASP A 182 -7.52 -23.38 -6.29
N VAL A 183 -6.70 -22.93 -7.24
CA VAL A 183 -6.97 -23.06 -8.68
C VAL A 183 -6.34 -24.34 -9.20
#